data_AF-A0A2S9XL16-F1
#
_entry.id   AF-A0A2S9XL16-F1
#
_cell.length_a   1.000
_cell.length_b   1.000
_cell.length_c   1.000
_cell.angle_alpha   90.00
_cell.angle_beta   90.00
_cell.angle_gamma   90.00
#
_symmetry.space_group_name_H-M   'P 1'
#
loop_
_entity.id
_entity.type
_entity.pdbx_description
1 polymer ?
#
loop_
_entity_poly.entity_id
_entity_poly.type
_entity_poly.pdbx_seq_one_letter_code
_entity_poly.pdbx_strand_id
1 'polypeptide(L)'
;MVVTEDESLARFGLHPRAEHLAEIRELLAVETAKERASQGQGDTELMRICCVQLFFAGTLADAPLIWSAKSASMDANGAIDVQMLCGQGLAATKAYLREHTSEAAAAALSRILDGERWDEFEQFSVEGERARHAAWYDIELDA
;
A
#
# COMPACT_ATOMS: atom_id res chain seq x y z
N MET A 1 -4.60 -16.84 -14.94
CA MET A 1 -5.40 -17.05 -13.72
C MET A 1 -5.59 -15.67 -13.12
N VAL A 2 -6.83 -15.22 -12.91
CA VAL A 2 -7.09 -13.95 -12.22
C VAL A 2 -6.91 -14.27 -10.75
N VAL A 3 -5.94 -13.64 -10.08
CA VAL A 3 -5.76 -13.76 -8.63
C VAL A 3 -6.81 -12.88 -7.98
N THR A 4 -7.55 -13.38 -6.99
CA THR A 4 -8.48 -12.55 -6.20
C THR A 4 -7.84 -12.06 -4.90
N GLU A 5 -8.52 -11.17 -4.17
CA GLU A 5 -8.10 -10.78 -2.81
C GLU A 5 -7.94 -12.00 -1.89
N ASP A 6 -8.93 -12.89 -1.85
CA ASP A 6 -8.90 -14.10 -1.02
C ASP A 6 -7.76 -15.05 -1.42
N GLU A 7 -7.50 -15.21 -2.71
CA GLU A 7 -6.40 -16.05 -3.19
C GLU A 7 -5.03 -15.43 -2.85
N SER A 8 -4.88 -14.10 -2.96
CA SER A 8 -3.69 -13.38 -2.53
C SER A 8 -3.46 -13.54 -1.04
N LEU A 9 -4.51 -13.36 -0.22
CA LEU A 9 -4.45 -13.50 1.22
C LEU A 9 -4.11 -14.94 1.64
N ALA A 10 -4.77 -15.94 1.05
CA ALA A 10 -4.50 -17.35 1.34
C ALA A 10 -3.06 -17.75 0.97
N ARG A 11 -2.51 -17.17 -0.09
CA ARG A 11 -1.17 -17.50 -0.59
C ARG A 11 -0.05 -16.79 0.15
N PHE A 12 -0.23 -15.52 0.47
CA PHE A 12 0.85 -14.67 0.99
C PHE A 12 0.65 -14.24 2.44
N GLY A 13 -0.56 -14.37 2.98
CA GLY A 13 -0.95 -13.81 4.28
C GLY A 13 -0.87 -12.28 4.30
N LEU A 14 -0.91 -11.72 5.51
CA LEU A 14 -0.58 -10.29 5.72
C LEU A 14 0.92 -10.06 5.85
N HIS A 15 1.69 -11.05 6.32
CA HIS A 15 3.15 -11.01 6.43
C HIS A 15 3.80 -11.84 5.31
N PRO A 16 3.91 -11.31 4.08
CA PRO A 16 4.52 -12.05 2.99
C PRO A 16 5.99 -12.34 3.29
N ARG A 17 6.43 -13.55 2.96
CA ARG A 17 7.85 -13.90 2.91
C ARG A 17 8.56 -13.09 1.82
N ALA A 18 9.84 -12.79 2.02
CA ALA A 18 10.63 -11.96 1.09
C ALA A 18 10.59 -12.47 -0.36
N GLU A 19 10.55 -13.80 -0.56
CA GLU A 19 10.48 -14.44 -1.88
C GLU A 19 9.19 -14.14 -2.65
N HIS A 20 8.10 -13.76 -1.97
CA HIS A 20 6.81 -13.44 -2.59
C HIS A 20 6.68 -11.96 -2.96
N LEU A 21 7.54 -11.07 -2.44
CA LEU A 21 7.38 -9.62 -2.62
C LEU A 21 7.47 -9.20 -4.09
N ALA A 22 8.28 -9.88 -4.90
CA ALA A 22 8.37 -9.59 -6.33
C ALA A 22 7.04 -9.83 -7.04
N GLU A 23 6.35 -10.92 -6.69
CA GLU A 23 5.06 -11.27 -7.28
C GLU A 23 3.94 -10.31 -6.82
N ILE A 24 3.92 -9.94 -5.54
CA ILE A 24 2.95 -8.97 -5.01
C ILE A 24 3.09 -7.61 -5.71
N ARG A 25 4.34 -7.16 -5.94
CA ARG A 25 4.62 -5.92 -6.70
C ARG A 25 4.13 -6.01 -8.13
N GLU A 26 4.33 -7.16 -8.78
CA GLU A 26 3.86 -7.38 -10.15
C GLU A 26 2.33 -7.37 -10.23
N LEU A 27 1.65 -8.07 -9.33
CA LEU A 27 0.18 -8.05 -9.23
C LEU A 27 -0.35 -6.62 -9.05
N LEU A 28 0.23 -5.87 -8.09
CA LEU A 28 -0.17 -4.49 -7.85
C LEU A 28 0.05 -3.60 -9.08
N ALA A 29 1.18 -3.76 -9.77
CA ALA A 29 1.49 -2.97 -10.96
C ALA A 29 0.53 -3.29 -12.12
N VAL A 30 0.20 -4.57 -12.33
CA VAL A 30 -0.75 -5.01 -13.37
C VAL A 30 -2.14 -4.46 -13.12
N GLU A 31 -2.68 -4.60 -11.91
CA GLU A 31 -4.02 -4.10 -11.59
C GLU A 31 -4.07 -2.56 -11.61
N THR A 32 -3.02 -1.88 -11.13
CA THR A 32 -2.88 -0.43 -11.23
C THR A 32 -2.92 0.04 -12.70
N ALA A 33 -2.26 -0.68 -13.61
CA ALA A 33 -2.25 -0.34 -15.02
C ALA A 33 -3.64 -0.51 -15.67
N LYS A 34 -4.38 -1.57 -15.30
CA LYS A 34 -5.77 -1.77 -15.73
C LYS A 34 -6.67 -0.64 -15.23
N GLU A 35 -6.58 -0.33 -13.94
CA GLU A 35 -7.41 0.71 -13.31
C GLU A 35 -7.19 2.10 -13.93
N ARG A 36 -5.94 2.40 -14.32
CA ARG A 36 -5.61 3.63 -15.06
C ARG A 36 -6.12 3.63 -16.50
N ALA A 37 -6.21 2.46 -17.14
CA ALA A 37 -6.69 2.35 -18.52
C ALA A 37 -8.20 2.65 -18.59
N SER A 38 -8.96 2.18 -17.61
CA SER A 38 -10.35 2.57 -17.39
C SER A 38 -10.74 2.24 -15.96
N GLN A 39 -11.36 3.21 -15.28
CA GLN A 39 -11.88 3.01 -13.93
C GLN A 39 -12.75 1.75 -13.84
N GLY A 40 -12.50 0.93 -12.81
CA GLY A 40 -13.16 -0.34 -12.57
C GLY A 40 -12.64 -1.52 -13.40
N GLN A 41 -11.59 -1.35 -14.21
CA GLN A 41 -10.93 -2.48 -14.88
C GLN A 41 -9.89 -3.18 -14.00
N GLY A 42 -9.30 -2.47 -13.04
CA GLY A 42 -8.43 -3.09 -12.04
C GLY A 42 -9.26 -3.68 -10.91
N ASP A 43 -8.79 -4.80 -10.39
CA ASP A 43 -9.35 -5.34 -9.16
C ASP A 43 -8.86 -4.50 -7.96
N THR A 44 -9.71 -3.56 -7.52
CA THR A 44 -9.37 -2.62 -6.43
C THR A 44 -9.20 -3.34 -5.08
N GLU A 45 -9.89 -4.46 -4.87
CA GLU A 45 -9.75 -5.28 -3.66
C GLU A 45 -8.38 -5.97 -3.66
N LEU A 46 -7.98 -6.56 -4.80
CA LEU A 46 -6.63 -7.10 -4.97
C LEU A 46 -5.55 -6.02 -4.80
N MET A 47 -5.75 -4.83 -5.38
CA MET A 47 -4.81 -3.72 -5.22
C MET A 47 -4.64 -3.34 -3.74
N ARG A 48 -5.74 -3.29 -2.99
CA ARG A 48 -5.74 -2.97 -1.56
C ARG A 48 -4.96 -4.00 -0.76
N ILE A 49 -5.24 -5.30 -0.91
CA ILE A 49 -4.51 -6.34 -0.15
C ILE A 49 -3.02 -6.35 -0.51
N CYS A 50 -2.65 -6.15 -1.78
CA CYS A 50 -1.25 -6.03 -2.17
C CYS A 50 -0.57 -4.84 -1.47
N CYS A 51 -1.25 -3.70 -1.35
CA CYS A 51 -0.72 -2.55 -0.60
C CYS A 51 -0.54 -2.87 0.89
N VAL A 52 -1.50 -3.58 1.50
CA VAL A 52 -1.39 -4.04 2.90
C VAL A 52 -0.19 -4.96 3.07
N GLN A 53 -0.01 -5.94 2.19
CA GLN A 53 1.11 -6.87 2.23
C GLN A 53 2.47 -6.18 2.10
N LEU A 54 2.59 -5.19 1.21
CA LEU A 54 3.81 -4.38 1.07
C LEU A 54 4.04 -3.46 2.28
N PHE A 55 2.96 -2.92 2.88
CA PHE A 55 3.03 -2.18 4.14
C PHE A 55 3.57 -3.04 5.29
N PHE A 56 3.06 -4.27 5.43
CA PHE A 56 3.54 -5.25 6.41
C PHE A 56 4.99 -5.67 6.17
N ALA A 57 5.40 -5.79 4.90
CA ALA A 57 6.79 -6.07 4.54
C ALA A 57 7.74 -4.92 4.89
N GLY A 58 7.24 -3.68 5.03
CA GLY A 58 8.02 -2.55 5.49
C GLY A 58 9.22 -2.23 4.59
N THR A 59 9.05 -2.23 3.27
CA THR A 59 10.13 -1.83 2.35
C THR A 59 9.88 -0.40 1.86
N LEU A 60 10.79 0.53 2.15
CA LEU A 60 10.67 1.94 1.73
C LEU A 60 10.51 2.10 0.21
N ALA A 61 11.16 1.21 -0.55
CA ALA A 61 11.11 1.21 -2.01
C ALA A 61 9.71 0.93 -2.59
N ASP A 62 8.78 0.43 -1.78
CA ASP A 62 7.40 0.16 -2.21
C ASP A 62 6.50 1.39 -2.11
N ALA A 63 6.90 2.43 -1.37
CA ALA A 63 6.07 3.63 -1.19
C ALA A 63 5.64 4.30 -2.52
N PRO A 64 6.50 4.47 -3.55
CA PRO A 64 6.07 5.00 -4.84
C PRO A 64 5.10 4.08 -5.60
N LEU A 65 5.21 2.77 -5.44
CA LEU A 65 4.31 1.80 -6.07
C LEU A 65 2.93 1.84 -5.41
N ILE A 66 2.89 1.84 -4.07
CA ILE A 66 1.65 1.98 -3.29
C ILE A 66 0.96 3.30 -3.63
N TRP A 67 1.73 4.40 -3.75
CA TRP A 67 1.20 5.67 -4.21
C TRP A 67 0.58 5.58 -5.61
N SER A 68 1.29 4.96 -6.55
CA SER A 68 0.83 4.79 -7.92
C SER A 68 -0.50 4.03 -7.99
N ALA A 69 -0.70 3.05 -7.11
CA ALA A 69 -1.95 2.30 -6.97
C ALA A 69 -3.06 3.15 -6.35
N LYS A 70 -2.79 3.82 -5.22
CA LYS A 70 -3.76 4.73 -4.56
C LYS A 70 -4.25 5.81 -5.53
N SER A 71 -3.36 6.39 -6.33
CA SER A 71 -3.69 7.49 -7.23
C SER A 71 -4.23 7.02 -8.59
N ALA A 72 -4.54 5.73 -8.78
CA ALA A 72 -4.91 5.18 -10.08
C ALA A 72 -6.32 5.61 -10.53
N SER A 73 -7.26 5.72 -9.60
CA SER A 73 -8.64 6.13 -9.84
C SER A 73 -9.28 6.69 -8.56
N MET A 74 -10.54 7.16 -8.65
CA MET A 74 -11.31 7.58 -7.48
C MET A 74 -11.55 6.42 -6.51
N ASP A 75 -11.87 5.23 -7.03
CA ASP A 75 -12.17 4.05 -6.23
C ASP A 75 -10.91 3.56 -5.51
N ALA A 76 -9.78 3.45 -6.22
CA ALA A 76 -8.50 3.10 -5.61
C ALA A 76 -8.05 4.14 -4.56
N ASN A 77 -8.29 5.43 -4.80
CA ASN A 77 -7.93 6.48 -3.86
C ASN A 77 -8.75 6.40 -2.55
N GLY A 78 -10.00 5.95 -2.62
CA GLY A 78 -10.84 5.71 -1.45
C GLY A 78 -10.55 4.38 -0.74
N ALA A 79 -10.08 3.36 -1.47
CA ALA A 79 -9.84 2.02 -0.93
C ALA A 79 -8.46 1.83 -0.26
N ILE A 80 -7.45 2.58 -0.71
CA ILE A 80 -6.06 2.43 -0.25
C ILE A 80 -5.72 3.60 0.69
N ASP A 81 -5.45 3.32 1.96
CA ASP A 81 -5.11 4.36 2.94
C ASP A 81 -3.71 4.95 2.69
N VAL A 82 -3.54 6.27 2.88
CA VAL A 82 -2.24 6.92 2.65
C VAL A 82 -1.17 6.44 3.64
N GLN A 83 -1.60 5.96 4.81
CA GLN A 83 -0.76 5.39 5.85
C GLN A 83 -0.02 4.13 5.36
N MET A 84 -0.57 3.41 4.37
CA MET A 84 0.07 2.22 3.79
C MET A 84 1.41 2.52 3.10
N LEU A 85 1.67 3.77 2.71
CA LEU A 85 2.99 4.18 2.19
C LEU A 85 4.09 4.14 3.27
N CYS A 86 3.70 4.09 4.55
CA CYS A 86 4.58 4.33 5.69
C CYS A 86 4.95 3.04 6.45
N GLY A 87 5.17 1.92 5.75
CA GLY A 87 5.44 0.61 6.37
C GLY A 87 6.68 0.52 7.28
N GLN A 88 7.62 1.46 7.15
CA GLN A 88 8.80 1.62 8.04
C GLN A 88 8.67 2.83 8.97
N GLY A 89 7.48 3.40 9.06
CA GLY A 89 7.19 4.63 9.78
C GLY A 89 7.27 5.88 8.91
N LEU A 90 6.52 6.89 9.33
CA LEU A 90 6.31 8.15 8.62
C LEU A 90 7.62 8.92 8.37
N ALA A 91 8.50 8.98 9.38
CA ALA A 91 9.75 9.71 9.28
C ALA A 91 10.71 9.08 8.24
N ALA A 92 10.86 7.75 8.27
CA ALA A 92 11.73 7.01 7.35
C ALA A 92 11.21 7.11 5.91
N THR A 93 9.89 6.97 5.71
CA THR A 93 9.27 7.13 4.38
C THR A 93 9.47 8.54 3.84
N LYS A 94 9.27 9.60 4.65
CA LYS A 94 9.53 10.98 4.19
C LYS A 94 11.00 11.22 3.84
N ALA A 95 11.94 10.66 4.60
CA ALA A 95 13.37 10.76 4.30
C ALA A 95 13.69 10.10 2.94
N TYR A 96 13.24 8.86 2.77
CA TYR A 96 13.40 8.12 1.51
C TYR A 96 12.83 8.89 0.31
N LEU A 97 11.58 9.36 0.40
CA LEU A 97 10.91 10.03 -0.72
C LEU A 97 11.58 11.37 -1.11
N ARG A 98 12.25 12.06 -0.18
CA ARG A 98 13.01 13.29 -0.50
C ARG A 98 14.25 13.01 -1.33
N GLU A 99 14.85 11.83 -1.16
CA GLU A 99 16.08 11.44 -1.87
C GLU A 99 15.81 10.90 -3.27
N HIS A 100 14.55 10.61 -3.61
CA HIS A 100 14.15 9.99 -4.87
C HIS A 100 13.43 10.99 -5.78
N THR A 101 13.88 11.09 -7.04
CA THR A 101 13.45 12.14 -7.99
C THR A 101 12.30 11.72 -8.91
N SER A 102 11.69 10.55 -8.70
CA SER A 102 10.56 10.13 -9.53
C SER A 102 9.32 10.97 -9.24
N GLU A 103 8.50 11.20 -10.28
CA GLU A 103 7.23 11.93 -10.13
C GLU A 103 6.32 11.27 -9.08
N ALA A 104 6.27 9.94 -9.07
CA ALA A 104 5.53 9.19 -8.06
C ALA A 104 6.06 9.43 -6.64
N ALA A 105 7.38 9.51 -6.44
CA ALA A 105 7.95 9.78 -5.11
C ALA A 105 7.64 11.21 -4.64
N ALA A 106 7.76 12.20 -5.54
CA ALA A 106 7.43 13.59 -5.23
C ALA A 106 5.95 13.77 -4.89
N ALA A 107 5.04 13.15 -5.67
CA ALA A 107 3.61 13.21 -5.44
C ALA A 107 3.20 12.48 -4.14
N ALA A 108 3.80 11.31 -3.86
CA ALA A 108 3.62 10.60 -2.61
C ALA A 108 4.02 11.46 -1.40
N LEU A 109 5.20 12.10 -1.47
CA LEU A 109 5.68 12.98 -0.41
C LEU A 109 4.74 14.17 -0.21
N SER A 110 4.29 14.81 -1.30
CA SER A 110 3.34 15.92 -1.22
C SER A 110 2.06 15.50 -0.51
N ARG A 111 1.48 14.35 -0.87
CA ARG A 111 0.25 13.87 -0.26
C ARG A 111 0.41 13.55 1.23
N ILE A 112 1.55 12.98 1.63
CA ILE A 112 1.87 12.73 3.04
C ILE A 112 1.93 14.06 3.81
N LEU A 113 2.65 15.05 3.27
CA LEU A 113 2.78 16.36 3.90
C LEU A 113 1.44 17.09 4.01
N ASP A 114 0.57 16.94 3.02
CA ASP A 114 -0.80 17.46 3.10
C ASP A 114 -1.61 16.72 4.17
N GLY A 115 -1.49 15.40 4.28
CA GLY A 115 -2.15 14.61 5.33
C GLY A 115 -1.72 15.03 6.74
N GLU A 116 -0.44 15.34 6.94
CA GLU A 116 0.06 15.88 8.21
C GLU A 116 -0.56 17.24 8.57
N ARG A 117 -0.92 18.07 7.58
CA ARG A 117 -1.59 19.36 7.83
C ARG A 117 -3.05 19.20 8.25
N TRP A 118 -3.65 18.05 7.95
CA TRP A 118 -5.03 17.70 8.27
C TRP A 118 -5.12 16.65 9.38
N ASP A 119 -4.06 16.47 10.17
CA ASP A 119 -3.97 15.54 11.30
C ASP A 119 -4.24 14.06 10.95
N GLU A 120 -4.14 13.69 9.66
CA GLU A 120 -4.40 12.34 9.16
C GLU A 120 -3.40 11.30 9.70
N PHE A 121 -2.26 11.77 10.23
CA PHE A 121 -1.21 10.95 10.83
C PHE A 121 -1.10 11.13 12.36
N GLU A 122 -2.00 11.86 13.03
CA GLU A 122 -1.86 12.18 14.46
C GLU A 122 -1.74 10.93 15.35
N GLN A 123 -2.50 9.87 15.02
CA GLN A 123 -2.49 8.59 15.75
C GLN A 123 -1.76 7.48 14.99
N PHE A 124 -1.07 7.81 13.90
CA PHE A 124 -0.42 6.82 13.06
C PHE A 124 0.75 6.15 13.80
N SER A 125 0.71 4.83 13.83
CA SER A 125 1.83 3.95 14.16
C SER A 125 1.81 2.76 13.22
N VAL A 126 2.98 2.19 12.93
CA VAL A 126 3.06 1.01 12.06
C VAL A 126 2.32 -0.15 12.70
N GLU A 127 2.50 -0.33 14.00
CA GLU A 127 1.88 -1.37 14.81
C GLU A 127 0.35 -1.20 14.87
N GLY A 128 -0.14 0.02 15.07
CA GLY A 128 -1.57 0.32 15.10
C GLY A 128 -2.25 0.05 13.77
N GLU A 129 -1.64 0.45 12.65
CA GLU A 129 -2.16 0.15 11.31
C GLU A 129 -2.11 -1.34 10.97
N ARG A 130 -1.03 -2.04 11.37
CA ARG A 130 -0.97 -3.50 11.25
C ARG A 130 -2.10 -4.17 12.02
N ALA A 131 -2.34 -3.76 13.26
CA ALA A 131 -3.44 -4.29 14.07
C ALA A 131 -4.81 -4.02 13.45
N ARG A 132 -5.03 -2.81 12.91
CA ARG A 132 -6.27 -2.44 12.21
C ARG A 132 -6.52 -3.33 10.98
N HIS A 133 -5.50 -3.54 10.15
CA HIS A 133 -5.62 -4.42 8.98
C HIS A 133 -5.79 -5.89 9.36
N ALA A 134 -5.08 -6.36 10.38
CA ALA A 134 -5.24 -7.72 10.89
C ALA A 134 -6.69 -7.98 11.34
N ALA A 135 -7.26 -7.05 12.11
CA ALA A 135 -8.66 -7.11 12.53
C ALA A 135 -9.64 -7.05 11.34
N TRP A 136 -9.35 -6.25 10.31
CA TRP A 136 -10.18 -6.20 9.09
C TRP A 136 -10.27 -7.56 8.38
N TYR A 137 -9.16 -8.30 8.33
CA TYR A 137 -9.08 -9.60 7.66
C TYR A 137 -9.28 -10.80 8.60
N ASP A 138 -9.70 -10.57 9.85
CA ASP A 138 -9.88 -11.60 10.89
C ASP A 138 -8.63 -12.48 11.10
N ILE A 139 -7.46 -11.85 11.07
CA ILE A 139 -6.15 -12.49 11.28
C ILE A 139 -5.57 -12.03 12.62
N GLU A 140 -5.15 -12.98 13.44
CA GLU A 140 -4.38 -12.70 14.65
C GLU A 140 -2.92 -12.42 14.28
N LEU A 141 -2.35 -11.35 14.81
CA LEU A 141 -0.92 -11.07 14.70
C LEU A 141 -0.20 -11.88 15.78
N ASP A 142 0.77 -12.70 15.37
CA ASP A 142 1.68 -13.34 16.31
C ASP A 142 2.49 -12.27 17.07
N ALA A 143 2.51 -12.37 18.40
CA ALA A 143 3.16 -11.43 19.32
C ALA A 143 4.69 -11.52 19.33
#